data_AF-A0A833PTW6-F1
#
_entry.id   AF-A0A833PTW6-F1
#
_cell.length_a   1.000
_cell.length_b   1.000
_cell.length_c   1.000
_cell.angle_alpha   90.00
_cell.angle_beta   90.00
_cell.angle_gamma   90.00
#
_symmetry.space_group_name_H-M   'P 1'
#
loop_
_entity.id
_entity.type
_entity.pdbx_description
1 polymer ?
#
loop_
_entity_poly.entity_id
_entity_poly.type
_entity_poly.pdbx_seq_one_letter_code
_entity_poly.pdbx_strand_id
1 'polypeptide(L)'
;MLRYACLFAHDHPSTPETVWDIDNGQMDGWAEWFEQIPQLFLYLIGDAAHLPRIAPCAIFGDVESPACLMAPMAEVRARWHALDRHMQPRLPQLTADAQAQWAHMHTTVSTTTREWLILDCSQCCDAALGTPDMNAFLQQTRQRCAEWGPAPEPGAADLPPALLPLLSEATGQWGWWNPNVIERIYAIEAQPHAEWPDDLRESYEPARDWQPWIDEVQAYYVRRIDRVAGESPSADADRPRAMAGLVTPYGRWLVHPDEGAEWIDIEAGYIVIRQHGDWHAGSPGGLKDLNGRWVVPVSAGFVNVSPLTRTLALGRRAPLPEGTSGIVELLRWPDGESLFDDLTGGVLHDDGRVRLFHADDTVSAVDATTGEPLFDTRYKNVFAFHRKLRLAVVEWCRPGEHSPDNPGILQGVVHESGRLVIPCQYAHVHHAYKQPPKLLHGRQLLAITADGRPHFYSPDGTLLAALECDMKPWIWTPTVKENQLLAFDGEGMDARVIWIALSDYSFIETGETRADCVNMLTESLKGWLPK
;
A
#
# COMPACT_ATOMS: atom_id res chain seq x y z
N MET A 1 -1.25 4.90 7.58
CA MET A 1 -1.84 4.83 8.94
C MET A 1 -2.47 3.46 9.08
N LEU A 2 -2.13 2.73 10.14
CA LEU A 2 -2.67 1.40 10.40
C LEU A 2 -4.18 1.52 10.68
N ARG A 3 -5.01 0.83 9.90
CA ARG A 3 -6.45 0.74 10.16
C ARG A 3 -6.69 -0.39 11.14
N TYR A 4 -7.50 -0.17 12.17
CA TYR A 4 -7.82 -1.20 13.15
C TYR A 4 -9.20 -1.01 13.79
N ALA A 5 -9.69 -2.09 14.38
CA ALA A 5 -10.88 -2.13 15.22
C ALA A 5 -10.54 -2.78 16.56
N CYS A 6 -11.06 -2.24 17.65
CA CYS A 6 -10.82 -2.70 19.01
C CYS A 6 -12.13 -2.91 19.77
N LEU A 7 -12.15 -3.94 20.62
CA LEU A 7 -13.17 -4.18 21.63
C LEU A 7 -12.63 -3.79 23.00
N PHE A 8 -13.40 -2.98 23.70
CA PHE A 8 -13.20 -2.62 25.10
C PHE A 8 -14.48 -2.92 25.89
N ALA A 9 -14.33 -3.33 27.14
CA ALA A 9 -15.46 -3.41 28.07
C ALA A 9 -15.32 -2.33 29.14
N HIS A 10 -16.43 -1.70 29.50
CA HIS A 10 -16.44 -0.54 30.38
C HIS A 10 -17.59 -0.59 31.39
N ASP A 11 -17.39 -0.01 32.58
CA ASP A 11 -18.41 0.05 33.65
C ASP A 11 -19.61 0.95 33.28
N HIS A 12 -19.39 1.92 32.40
CA HIS A 12 -20.35 2.96 32.06
C HIS A 12 -20.53 3.10 30.54
N PRO A 13 -21.69 3.60 30.08
CA PRO A 13 -21.82 3.95 28.67
C PRO A 13 -20.87 5.11 28.33
N SER A 14 -20.37 5.16 27.09
CA SER A 14 -19.53 6.27 26.64
C SER A 14 -20.37 7.52 26.49
N THR A 15 -20.12 8.47 27.38
CA THR A 15 -20.72 9.80 27.39
C THR A 15 -19.59 10.84 27.37
N PRO A 16 -19.89 12.12 27.09
CA PRO A 16 -18.88 13.17 27.17
C PRO A 16 -18.22 13.32 28.55
N GLU A 17 -18.88 12.83 29.60
CA GLU A 17 -18.40 12.86 30.99
C GLU A 17 -17.60 11.61 31.37
N THR A 18 -17.57 10.60 30.50
CA THR A 18 -16.86 9.35 30.77
C THR A 18 -15.36 9.57 30.60
N VAL A 19 -14.58 9.27 31.64
CA VAL A 19 -13.12 9.35 31.58
C VAL A 19 -12.58 8.00 31.11
N TRP A 20 -11.83 8.03 30.03
CA TRP A 20 -11.17 6.86 29.46
C TRP A 20 -9.70 6.88 29.82
N ASP A 21 -9.33 6.12 30.84
CA ASP A 21 -7.98 6.02 31.37
C ASP A 21 -7.76 4.59 31.88
N ILE A 22 -6.65 3.94 31.51
CA ILE A 22 -6.35 2.60 32.03
C ILE A 22 -6.19 2.60 33.55
N ASP A 23 -5.73 3.72 34.13
CA ASP A 23 -5.37 3.81 35.54
C ASP A 23 -6.59 3.85 36.47
N ASN A 24 -7.78 4.16 35.94
CA ASN A 24 -8.99 4.23 36.74
C ASN A 24 -9.63 2.86 37.01
N GLY A 25 -9.17 1.81 36.33
CA GLY A 25 -9.65 0.44 36.49
C GLY A 25 -11.12 0.22 36.08
N GLN A 26 -11.73 1.12 35.31
CA GLN A 26 -13.12 1.04 34.84
C GLN A 26 -13.27 0.39 33.46
N MET A 27 -12.14 0.06 32.82
CA MET A 27 -12.07 -0.44 31.46
C MET A 27 -11.18 -1.67 31.36
N ASP A 28 -11.55 -2.59 30.47
CA ASP A 28 -10.72 -3.72 30.06
C ASP A 28 -10.55 -3.71 28.53
N GLY A 29 -9.33 -3.89 28.04
CA GLY A 29 -9.09 -4.27 26.65
C GLY A 29 -9.49 -5.71 26.40
N TRP A 30 -10.17 -6.01 25.30
CA TRP A 30 -10.62 -7.38 25.00
C TRP A 30 -9.97 -7.95 23.76
N ALA A 31 -10.07 -7.24 22.64
CA ALA A 31 -9.64 -7.78 21.36
C ALA A 31 -9.36 -6.69 20.33
N GLU A 32 -8.45 -6.94 19.39
CA GLU A 32 -8.21 -6.04 18.27
C GLU A 32 -8.14 -6.82 16.95
N TRP A 33 -8.24 -6.07 15.85
CA TRP A 33 -7.97 -6.58 14.51
C TRP A 33 -7.58 -5.44 13.57
N PHE A 34 -6.66 -5.70 12.65
CA PHE A 34 -6.21 -4.72 11.67
C PHE A 34 -6.99 -4.86 10.35
N GLU A 35 -7.00 -3.77 9.57
CA GLU A 35 -7.56 -3.62 8.22
C GLU A 35 -9.09 -3.63 8.12
N GLN A 36 -9.77 -4.39 8.98
CA GLN A 36 -11.22 -4.53 8.92
C GLN A 36 -11.82 -4.85 10.29
N ILE A 37 -13.15 -4.68 10.41
CA ILE A 37 -13.90 -5.09 11.60
C ILE A 37 -14.24 -6.58 11.49
N PRO A 38 -13.78 -7.45 12.42
CA PRO A 38 -14.15 -8.86 12.46
C PRO A 38 -15.66 -9.07 12.58
N GLN A 39 -16.16 -10.12 11.95
CA GLN A 39 -17.59 -10.44 11.98
C GLN A 39 -18.08 -10.75 13.41
N LEU A 40 -17.23 -11.35 14.26
CA LEU A 40 -17.59 -11.59 15.66
C LEU A 40 -17.78 -10.27 16.42
N PHE A 41 -17.00 -9.23 16.12
CA PHE A 41 -17.13 -7.94 16.80
C PHE A 41 -18.48 -7.29 16.46
N LEU A 42 -18.87 -7.34 15.18
CA LEU A 42 -20.18 -6.86 14.71
C LEU A 42 -21.33 -7.64 15.33
N TYR A 43 -21.23 -8.97 15.39
CA TYR A 43 -22.24 -9.81 16.01
C TYR A 43 -22.39 -9.51 17.51
N LEU A 44 -21.28 -9.33 18.23
CA LEU A 44 -21.32 -9.06 19.66
C LEU A 44 -21.93 -7.68 19.96
N ILE A 45 -21.58 -6.66 19.17
CA ILE A 45 -22.07 -5.29 19.40
C ILE A 45 -23.54 -5.12 19.00
N GLY A 46 -24.12 -5.95 18.13
CA GLY A 46 -25.57 -5.97 17.97
C GLY A 46 -26.12 -6.88 16.88
N ASP A 47 -27.45 -6.94 16.84
CA ASP A 47 -28.23 -7.76 15.91
C ASP A 47 -29.49 -7.01 15.44
N ALA A 48 -30.34 -7.68 14.63
CA ALA A 48 -31.59 -7.13 14.13
C ALA A 48 -32.60 -6.72 15.23
N ALA A 49 -32.54 -7.30 16.42
CA ALA A 49 -33.42 -6.99 17.54
C ALA A 49 -32.85 -5.88 18.45
N HIS A 50 -31.53 -5.84 18.58
CA HIS A 50 -30.80 -4.96 19.49
C HIS A 50 -29.63 -4.30 18.74
N LEU A 51 -29.94 -3.18 18.07
CA LEU A 51 -28.91 -2.40 17.38
C LEU A 51 -28.02 -1.66 18.38
N PRO A 52 -26.70 -1.56 18.11
CA PRO A 52 -25.81 -0.82 18.97
C PRO A 52 -26.15 0.67 18.97
N ARG A 53 -25.75 1.35 20.04
CA ARG A 53 -25.78 2.81 20.14
C ARG A 53 -24.52 3.37 19.48
N ILE A 54 -24.68 4.44 18.72
CA ILE A 54 -23.56 5.26 18.28
C ILE A 54 -23.26 6.24 19.41
N ALA A 55 -22.00 6.32 19.82
CA ALA A 55 -21.56 7.12 20.95
C ALA A 55 -20.27 7.89 20.63
N PRO A 56 -19.99 8.99 21.33
CA PRO A 56 -18.66 9.59 21.33
C PRO A 56 -17.65 8.65 21.97
N CYS A 57 -16.37 8.85 21.69
CA CYS A 57 -15.29 8.06 22.28
C CYS A 57 -14.24 9.00 22.86
N ALA A 58 -14.20 9.11 24.19
CA ALA A 58 -13.32 10.07 24.86
C ALA A 58 -11.81 9.74 24.72
N ILE A 59 -11.47 8.55 24.20
CA ILE A 59 -10.10 8.16 23.79
C ILE A 59 -9.43 9.28 22.97
N PHE A 60 -10.18 9.95 22.10
CA PHE A 60 -9.62 10.93 21.16
C PHE A 60 -9.58 12.36 21.71
N GLY A 61 -9.94 12.58 22.98
CA GLY A 61 -10.09 13.92 23.58
C GLY A 61 -11.28 14.73 23.04
N ASP A 62 -11.88 14.31 21.91
CA ASP A 62 -13.18 14.76 21.44
C ASP A 62 -14.28 13.94 22.13
N VAL A 63 -14.90 14.57 23.11
CA VAL A 63 -15.90 13.95 23.98
C VAL A 63 -17.33 14.06 23.42
N GLU A 64 -17.54 14.80 22.33
CA GLU A 64 -18.88 15.06 21.78
C GLU A 64 -19.13 14.34 20.45
N SER A 65 -18.10 14.20 19.61
CA SER A 65 -18.26 13.62 18.28
C SER A 65 -18.44 12.10 18.32
N PRO A 66 -19.45 11.55 17.61
CA PRO A 66 -19.59 10.11 17.41
C PRO A 66 -18.33 9.46 16.83
N ALA A 67 -17.88 8.38 17.47
CA ALA A 67 -16.64 7.69 17.11
C ALA A 67 -16.72 6.17 17.25
N CYS A 68 -17.65 5.63 18.06
CA CYS A 68 -17.71 4.20 18.37
C CYS A 68 -19.15 3.66 18.41
N LEU A 69 -19.26 2.34 18.49
CA LEU A 69 -20.50 1.61 18.71
C LEU A 69 -20.51 0.94 20.08
N MET A 70 -21.68 0.86 20.70
CA MET A 70 -21.82 0.37 22.08
C MET A 70 -23.05 -0.50 22.30
N ALA A 71 -22.91 -1.51 23.16
CA ALA A 71 -23.99 -2.39 23.56
C ALA A 71 -23.97 -2.72 25.07
N PRO A 72 -25.13 -2.87 25.73
CA PRO A 72 -25.19 -3.39 27.08
C PRO A 72 -24.63 -4.81 27.16
N MET A 73 -23.81 -5.08 28.17
CA MET A 73 -23.14 -6.38 28.34
C MET A 73 -24.14 -7.54 28.54
N ALA A 74 -25.32 -7.26 29.11
CA ALA A 74 -26.38 -8.27 29.24
C ALA A 74 -26.83 -8.82 27.87
N GLU A 75 -26.95 -7.94 26.87
CA GLU A 75 -27.32 -8.33 25.51
C GLU A 75 -26.16 -9.03 24.79
N VAL A 76 -24.93 -8.55 25.00
CA VAL A 76 -23.70 -9.19 24.49
C VAL A 76 -23.59 -10.62 25.00
N ARG A 77 -23.80 -10.86 26.30
CA ARG A 77 -23.80 -12.21 26.88
C ARG A 77 -24.90 -13.09 26.31
N ALA A 78 -26.10 -12.56 26.11
CA ALA A 78 -27.20 -13.32 25.51
C ALA A 78 -26.82 -13.81 24.11
N ARG A 79 -26.26 -12.93 23.27
CA ARG A 79 -25.74 -13.28 21.93
C ARG A 79 -24.58 -14.27 22.02
N TRP A 80 -23.59 -14.03 22.88
CA TRP A 80 -22.46 -14.93 23.06
C TRP A 80 -22.89 -16.34 23.48
N HIS A 81 -23.74 -16.47 24.50
CA HIS A 81 -24.23 -17.78 24.94
C HIS A 81 -25.10 -18.47 23.88
N ALA A 82 -25.81 -17.72 23.04
CA ALA A 82 -26.50 -18.30 21.90
C ALA A 82 -25.49 -18.91 20.90
N LEU A 83 -24.49 -18.13 20.48
CA LEU A 83 -23.43 -18.60 19.57
C LEU A 83 -22.63 -19.77 20.16
N ASP A 84 -22.24 -19.68 21.43
CA ASP A 84 -21.47 -20.71 22.15
C ASP A 84 -22.17 -22.06 22.14
N ARG A 85 -23.48 -22.11 22.43
CA ARG A 85 -24.26 -23.36 22.38
C ARG A 85 -24.21 -24.05 21.02
N HIS A 86 -24.22 -23.28 19.93
CA HIS A 86 -24.09 -23.83 18.58
C HIS A 86 -22.65 -24.24 18.24
N MET A 87 -21.67 -23.60 18.86
CA MET A 87 -20.26 -23.94 18.70
C MET A 87 -19.84 -25.18 19.48
N GLN A 88 -20.40 -25.43 20.67
CA GLN A 88 -20.04 -26.56 21.54
C GLN A 88 -19.91 -27.91 20.80
N PRO A 89 -20.84 -28.33 19.92
CA PRO A 89 -20.71 -29.61 19.20
C PRO A 89 -19.56 -29.65 18.18
N ARG A 90 -19.10 -28.48 17.73
CA ARG A 90 -18.07 -28.31 16.69
C ARG A 90 -16.69 -28.03 17.28
N LEU A 91 -16.59 -27.50 18.49
CA LEU A 91 -15.30 -27.20 19.14
C LEU A 91 -14.32 -28.37 19.11
N PRO A 92 -14.70 -29.63 19.38
CA PRO A 92 -13.76 -30.75 19.35
C PRO A 92 -13.16 -31.04 17.95
N GLN A 93 -13.75 -30.49 16.89
CA GLN A 93 -13.29 -30.65 15.50
C GLN A 93 -12.31 -29.56 15.08
N LEU A 94 -12.18 -28.49 15.87
CA LEU A 94 -11.27 -27.38 15.61
C LEU A 94 -9.85 -27.70 16.12
N THR A 95 -8.87 -26.91 15.69
CA THR A 95 -7.49 -27.01 16.19
C THR A 95 -7.42 -26.69 17.68
N ALA A 96 -6.38 -27.18 18.36
CA ALA A 96 -6.18 -26.93 19.80
C ALA A 96 -6.11 -25.41 20.10
N ASP A 97 -5.46 -24.63 19.23
CA ASP A 97 -5.36 -23.18 19.39
C ASP A 97 -6.72 -22.49 19.27
N ALA A 98 -7.56 -22.92 18.30
CA ALA A 98 -8.90 -22.38 18.15
C ALA A 98 -9.79 -22.75 19.35
N GLN A 99 -9.65 -23.96 19.90
CA GLN A 99 -10.36 -24.36 21.13
C GLN A 99 -9.91 -23.52 22.34
N ALA A 100 -8.61 -23.31 22.50
CA ALA A 100 -8.05 -22.51 23.58
C ALA A 100 -8.49 -21.04 23.47
N GLN A 101 -8.45 -20.47 22.27
CA GLN A 101 -8.94 -19.12 22.00
C GLN A 101 -10.43 -19.02 22.31
N TRP A 102 -11.25 -19.98 21.88
CA TRP A 102 -12.68 -20.00 22.19
C TRP A 102 -12.97 -20.03 23.70
N ALA A 103 -12.26 -20.89 24.43
CA ALA A 103 -12.37 -20.96 25.89
C ALA A 103 -11.96 -19.65 26.57
N HIS A 104 -10.91 -18.99 26.07
CA HIS A 104 -10.48 -17.68 26.55
C HIS A 104 -11.58 -16.63 26.33
N MET A 105 -12.10 -16.50 25.10
CA MET A 105 -13.21 -15.60 24.78
C MET A 105 -14.43 -15.87 25.67
N HIS A 106 -14.79 -17.15 25.85
CA HIS A 106 -15.91 -17.55 26.68
C HIS A 106 -15.74 -17.11 28.13
N THR A 107 -14.54 -17.27 28.67
CA THR A 107 -14.20 -16.83 30.03
C THR A 107 -14.32 -15.31 30.11
N THR A 108 -13.66 -14.57 29.22
CA THR A 108 -13.70 -13.09 29.19
C THR A 108 -15.12 -12.55 29.19
N VAL A 109 -15.99 -13.04 28.29
CA VAL A 109 -17.38 -12.57 28.19
C VAL A 109 -18.22 -13.00 29.40
N SER A 110 -18.01 -14.20 29.94
CA SER A 110 -18.84 -14.75 31.02
C SER A 110 -18.48 -14.21 32.40
N THR A 111 -17.21 -13.86 32.64
CA THR A 111 -16.73 -13.47 33.97
C THR A 111 -16.52 -11.97 34.15
N THR A 112 -16.58 -11.17 33.08
CA THR A 112 -16.44 -9.71 33.18
C THR A 112 -17.43 -9.12 34.20
N THR A 113 -17.07 -8.05 34.88
CA THR A 113 -18.02 -7.28 35.72
C THR A 113 -18.48 -5.99 35.05
N ARG A 114 -17.96 -5.70 33.84
CA ARG A 114 -18.27 -4.51 33.07
C ARG A 114 -19.71 -4.53 32.57
N GLU A 115 -20.32 -3.35 32.46
CA GLU A 115 -21.73 -3.23 32.06
C GLU A 115 -21.91 -2.95 30.56
N TRP A 116 -20.87 -2.53 29.85
CA TRP A 116 -20.93 -2.14 28.44
C TRP A 116 -19.79 -2.75 27.62
N LEU A 117 -20.10 -3.12 26.38
CA LEU A 117 -19.12 -3.43 25.35
C LEU A 117 -19.03 -2.25 24.38
N ILE A 118 -17.82 -1.92 23.95
CA ILE A 118 -17.52 -0.81 23.06
C ILE A 118 -16.67 -1.33 21.91
N LEU A 119 -17.10 -1.01 20.70
CA LEU A 119 -16.37 -1.23 19.47
C LEU A 119 -15.85 0.12 18.96
N ASP A 120 -14.56 0.36 19.17
CA ASP A 120 -13.87 1.44 18.45
C ASP A 120 -13.47 0.93 17.07
N CYS A 121 -14.00 1.58 16.04
CA CYS A 121 -13.69 1.31 14.65
C CYS A 121 -13.44 2.60 13.86
N SER A 122 -13.20 3.70 14.58
CA SER A 122 -12.94 5.02 13.99
C SER A 122 -11.77 4.99 13.01
N GLN A 123 -10.71 4.25 13.35
CA GLN A 123 -9.51 4.07 12.52
C GLN A 123 -9.74 3.22 11.26
N CYS A 124 -10.91 2.59 11.10
CA CYS A 124 -11.29 1.96 9.83
C CYS A 124 -11.88 2.97 8.82
N CYS A 125 -12.06 4.23 9.20
CA CYS A 125 -12.59 5.30 8.36
C CYS A 125 -11.56 6.43 8.25
N ASP A 126 -11.25 6.86 7.01
CA ASP A 126 -10.28 7.94 6.79
C ASP A 126 -10.86 9.35 7.08
N ALA A 127 -12.17 9.44 7.36
CA ALA A 127 -12.83 10.70 7.66
C ALA A 127 -12.52 11.17 9.08
N ALA A 128 -12.37 12.48 9.28
CA ALA A 128 -12.19 13.05 10.61
C ALA A 128 -13.44 12.83 11.49
N LEU A 129 -13.24 12.74 12.80
CA LEU A 129 -14.33 12.69 13.78
C LEU A 129 -15.26 13.92 13.63
N GLY A 130 -16.54 13.72 13.90
CA GLY A 130 -17.56 14.77 13.81
C GLY A 130 -18.01 15.12 12.38
N THR A 131 -17.39 14.54 11.34
CA THR A 131 -17.79 14.79 9.95
C THR A 131 -19.04 13.99 9.54
N PRO A 132 -19.79 14.44 8.51
CA PRO A 132 -20.89 13.65 7.95
C PRO A 132 -20.46 12.28 7.45
N ASP A 133 -19.26 12.17 6.89
CA ASP A 133 -18.73 10.92 6.34
C ASP A 133 -18.43 9.90 7.45
N MET A 134 -17.84 10.34 8.58
CA MET A 134 -17.66 9.49 9.75
C MET A 134 -19.01 9.01 10.32
N ASN A 135 -19.99 9.91 10.42
CA ASN A 135 -21.34 9.52 10.85
C ASN A 135 -22.00 8.51 9.89
N ALA A 136 -21.83 8.68 8.59
CA ALA A 136 -22.32 7.73 7.59
C ALA A 136 -21.66 6.36 7.74
N PHE A 137 -20.34 6.32 7.97
CA PHE A 137 -19.59 5.10 8.24
C PHE A 137 -20.09 4.36 9.49
N LEU A 138 -20.32 5.08 10.61
CA LEU A 138 -20.84 4.49 11.85
C LEU A 138 -22.27 3.96 11.67
N GLN A 139 -23.13 4.69 10.94
CA GLN A 139 -24.48 4.21 10.62
C GLN A 139 -24.45 2.98 9.71
N GLN A 140 -23.56 2.94 8.72
CA GLN A 140 -23.38 1.77 7.87
C GLN A 140 -22.89 0.57 8.69
N THR A 141 -21.95 0.77 9.60
CA THR A 141 -21.44 -0.28 10.49
C THR A 141 -22.53 -0.79 11.44
N ARG A 142 -23.34 0.12 12.00
CA ARG A 142 -24.54 -0.23 12.78
C ARG A 142 -25.55 -1.02 11.95
N GLN A 143 -25.76 -0.66 10.68
CA GLN A 143 -26.66 -1.38 9.78
C GLN A 143 -26.15 -2.78 9.45
N ARG A 144 -24.83 -2.97 9.30
CA ARG A 144 -24.22 -4.31 9.17
C ARG A 144 -24.49 -5.20 10.38
N CYS A 145 -24.65 -4.62 11.57
CA CYS A 145 -25.07 -5.39 12.74
C CYS A 145 -26.51 -5.90 12.59
N ALA A 146 -27.40 -5.15 11.93
CA ALA A 146 -28.78 -5.57 11.67
C ALA A 146 -28.90 -6.75 10.70
N GLU A 147 -27.86 -7.01 9.90
CA GLU A 147 -27.82 -8.16 8.98
C GLU A 147 -27.72 -9.49 9.73
N TRP A 148 -27.28 -9.44 10.99
CA TRP A 148 -27.37 -10.57 11.90
C TRP A 148 -28.82 -10.74 12.35
N GLY A 149 -29.38 -11.94 12.13
CA GLY A 149 -30.66 -12.30 12.71
C GLY A 149 -30.63 -12.18 14.24
N PRO A 150 -31.80 -12.11 14.91
CA PRO A 150 -31.85 -12.06 16.37
C PRO A 150 -31.09 -13.24 16.97
N ALA A 151 -30.56 -13.06 18.18
CA ALA A 151 -29.92 -14.12 18.94
C ALA A 151 -30.75 -15.43 18.86
N PRO A 152 -30.17 -16.56 18.40
CA PRO A 152 -30.95 -17.78 18.21
C PRO A 152 -31.62 -18.24 19.51
N GLU A 153 -32.91 -18.51 19.43
CA GLU A 153 -33.70 -19.00 20.54
C GLU A 153 -33.13 -20.30 21.12
N PRO A 154 -33.25 -20.54 22.43
CA PRO A 154 -32.89 -21.82 23.02
C PRO A 154 -33.57 -23.01 22.33
N GLY A 155 -32.76 -23.88 21.71
CA GLY A 155 -33.23 -25.09 21.02
C GLY A 155 -33.36 -24.96 19.50
N ALA A 156 -32.94 -23.83 18.90
CA ALA A 156 -32.79 -23.74 17.44
C ALA A 156 -31.82 -24.82 16.94
N ALA A 157 -32.22 -25.58 15.92
CA ALA A 157 -31.43 -26.68 15.39
C ALA A 157 -30.19 -26.20 14.62
N ASP A 158 -30.34 -25.11 13.86
CA ASP A 158 -29.30 -24.59 12.97
C ASP A 158 -28.98 -23.12 13.28
N LEU A 159 -27.70 -22.76 13.08
CA LEU A 159 -27.24 -21.37 13.15
C LEU A 159 -27.75 -20.62 11.90
N PRO A 160 -28.24 -19.37 12.02
CA PRO A 160 -28.60 -18.55 10.87
C PRO A 160 -27.50 -18.51 9.79
N PRO A 161 -27.84 -18.57 8.48
CA PRO A 161 -26.87 -18.57 7.40
C PRO A 161 -25.85 -17.42 7.47
N ALA A 162 -26.30 -16.25 7.93
CA ALA A 162 -25.45 -15.08 8.13
C ALA A 162 -24.26 -15.38 9.05
N LEU A 163 -24.43 -16.22 10.07
CA LEU A 163 -23.42 -16.56 11.09
C LEU A 163 -22.51 -17.73 10.70
N LEU A 164 -22.79 -18.43 9.59
CA LEU A 164 -21.93 -19.52 9.10
C LEU A 164 -20.47 -19.11 8.84
N PRO A 165 -20.14 -17.91 8.35
CA PRO A 165 -18.76 -17.47 8.17
C PRO A 165 -17.92 -17.47 9.46
N LEU A 166 -18.54 -17.24 10.63
CA LEU A 166 -17.84 -17.32 11.92
C LEU A 166 -17.28 -18.73 12.22
N LEU A 167 -17.74 -19.73 11.46
CA LEU A 167 -17.43 -21.14 11.62
C LEU A 167 -16.38 -21.61 10.61
N SER A 168 -16.16 -20.89 9.50
CA SER A 168 -15.28 -21.32 8.41
C SER A 168 -13.85 -20.82 8.52
N GLU A 169 -13.63 -19.63 9.09
CA GLU A 169 -12.31 -19.02 9.25
C GLU A 169 -12.11 -18.48 10.68
N ALA A 170 -12.09 -19.39 11.65
CA ALA A 170 -12.06 -19.10 13.08
C ALA A 170 -11.22 -17.87 13.46
N THR A 171 -9.91 -17.87 13.19
CA THR A 171 -9.01 -16.83 13.70
C THR A 171 -9.20 -15.44 13.07
N GLY A 172 -9.58 -15.36 11.79
CA GLY A 172 -9.79 -14.05 11.14
C GLY A 172 -11.10 -13.40 11.52
N GLN A 173 -12.13 -14.22 11.73
CA GLN A 173 -13.47 -13.74 12.04
C GLN A 173 -13.64 -13.41 13.52
N TRP A 174 -12.81 -14.00 14.40
CA TRP A 174 -12.90 -13.80 15.84
C TRP A 174 -12.06 -12.63 16.36
N GLY A 175 -11.01 -12.21 15.66
CA GLY A 175 -10.08 -11.18 16.14
C GLY A 175 -8.96 -11.76 17.03
N TRP A 176 -8.01 -10.92 17.45
CA TRP A 176 -6.99 -11.30 18.45
C TRP A 176 -7.47 -10.86 19.83
N TRP A 177 -7.73 -11.83 20.74
CA TRP A 177 -8.26 -11.56 22.07
C TRP A 177 -7.15 -11.58 23.11
N ASN A 178 -6.92 -10.44 23.76
CA ASN A 178 -5.91 -10.27 24.79
C ASN A 178 -6.20 -9.01 25.62
N PRO A 179 -6.03 -9.04 26.97
CA PRO A 179 -6.21 -7.87 27.82
C PRO A 179 -5.29 -6.70 27.48
N ASN A 180 -4.09 -6.96 26.93
CA ASN A 180 -3.11 -5.95 26.56
C ASN A 180 -3.56 -5.06 25.40
N VAL A 181 -4.67 -5.38 24.72
CA VAL A 181 -5.33 -4.49 23.75
C VAL A 181 -5.69 -3.14 24.39
N ILE A 182 -5.80 -3.07 25.72
CA ILE A 182 -6.08 -1.84 26.44
C ILE A 182 -5.08 -0.71 26.11
N GLU A 183 -3.86 -1.03 25.69
CA GLU A 183 -2.84 -0.07 25.25
C GLU A 183 -3.26 0.75 24.02
N ARG A 184 -4.22 0.26 23.22
CA ARG A 184 -4.75 0.96 22.04
C ARG A 184 -5.54 2.24 22.35
N ILE A 185 -5.83 2.51 23.62
CA ILE A 185 -6.44 3.78 24.02
C ILE A 185 -5.45 4.94 23.91
N TYR A 186 -4.15 4.66 23.90
CA TYR A 186 -3.12 5.66 23.69
C TYR A 186 -2.57 5.58 22.27
N ALA A 187 -1.93 6.68 21.85
CA ALA A 187 -1.10 6.64 20.66
C ALA A 187 0.07 5.68 20.91
N ILE A 188 0.12 4.59 20.15
CA ILE A 188 1.20 3.62 20.26
C ILE A 188 2.41 4.18 19.50
N GLU A 189 3.46 4.46 20.24
CA GLU A 189 4.69 5.08 19.75
C GLU A 189 5.90 4.22 20.08
N ALA A 190 6.98 4.43 19.33
CA ALA A 190 8.26 3.76 19.54
C ALA A 190 8.87 4.19 20.88
N GLN A 191 9.07 3.24 21.78
CA GLN A 191 9.78 3.45 23.03
C GLN A 191 11.28 3.14 22.87
N PRO A 192 12.16 3.87 23.58
CA PRO A 192 13.57 3.53 23.60
C PRO A 192 13.78 2.12 24.15
N HIS A 193 14.82 1.43 23.68
CA HIS A 193 15.09 0.04 24.07
C HIS A 193 15.16 -0.20 25.59
N ALA A 194 15.57 0.81 26.38
CA ALA A 194 15.62 0.73 27.84
C ALA A 194 14.24 0.66 28.51
N GLU A 195 13.18 1.06 27.80
CA GLU A 195 11.79 1.11 28.26
C GLU A 195 10.94 -0.02 27.65
N TRP A 196 11.57 -0.94 26.91
CA TRP A 196 10.88 -2.15 26.44
C TRP A 196 10.47 -3.04 27.63
N PRO A 197 9.41 -3.84 27.47
CA PRO A 197 9.05 -4.88 28.44
C PRO A 197 10.27 -5.74 28.81
N ASP A 198 10.44 -6.03 30.09
CA ASP A 198 11.64 -6.73 30.59
C ASP A 198 11.85 -8.09 29.93
N ASP A 199 10.79 -8.86 29.73
CA ASP A 199 10.81 -10.16 29.06
C ASP A 199 11.26 -10.05 27.60
N LEU A 200 10.80 -9.02 26.89
CA LEU A 200 11.22 -8.72 25.53
C LEU A 200 12.69 -8.29 25.49
N ARG A 201 13.09 -7.34 26.33
CA ARG A 201 14.44 -6.75 26.41
C ARG A 201 15.51 -7.75 26.85
N GLU A 202 15.15 -8.74 27.67
CA GLU A 202 16.08 -9.77 28.14
C GLU A 202 16.41 -10.83 27.08
N SER A 203 15.46 -11.08 26.17
CA SER A 203 15.47 -12.19 25.21
C SER A 203 15.73 -11.72 23.77
N TYR A 204 15.46 -10.45 23.47
CA TYR A 204 15.52 -9.89 22.13
C TYR A 204 16.21 -8.54 22.11
N GLU A 205 16.80 -8.22 20.97
CA GLU A 205 17.41 -6.93 20.68
C GLU A 205 16.89 -6.37 19.34
N PRO A 206 17.03 -5.07 19.07
CA PRO A 206 16.76 -4.47 17.76
C PRO A 206 17.39 -5.27 16.61
N ALA A 207 16.59 -5.63 15.59
CA ALA A 207 17.12 -6.30 14.39
C ALA A 207 17.83 -5.32 13.43
N ARG A 208 17.53 -4.02 13.53
CA ARG A 208 18.22 -2.93 12.83
C ARG A 208 18.56 -1.83 13.81
N ASP A 209 19.84 -1.45 13.90
CA ASP A 209 20.33 -0.48 14.89
C ASP A 209 19.72 0.93 14.74
N TRP A 210 19.25 1.29 13.54
CA TRP A 210 18.75 2.64 13.22
C TRP A 210 17.24 2.73 13.03
N GLN A 211 16.53 1.61 12.87
CA GLN A 211 15.07 1.60 12.69
C GLN A 211 14.45 0.27 13.15
N PRO A 212 14.41 0.01 14.47
CA PRO A 212 13.72 -1.15 15.02
C PRO A 212 12.20 -1.00 14.99
N TRP A 213 11.67 0.21 14.80
CA TRP A 213 10.23 0.44 14.77
C TRP A 213 9.69 0.46 13.35
N ILE A 214 8.56 -0.21 13.13
CA ILE A 214 7.82 -0.22 11.87
C ILE A 214 6.47 0.47 12.09
N ASP A 215 6.33 1.69 11.59
CA ASP A 215 5.15 2.55 11.78
C ASP A 215 3.87 1.96 11.16
N GLU A 216 3.99 1.26 10.04
CA GLU A 216 2.86 0.70 9.29
C GLU A 216 2.06 -0.32 10.09
N VAL A 217 2.69 -1.00 11.04
CA VAL A 217 2.11 -2.05 11.90
C VAL A 217 2.28 -1.77 13.39
N GLN A 218 2.93 -0.65 13.73
CA GLN A 218 3.23 -0.22 15.10
C GLN A 218 3.86 -1.34 15.94
N ALA A 219 4.95 -1.89 15.43
CA ALA A 219 5.65 -3.02 16.03
C ALA A 219 7.18 -2.88 15.95
N TYR A 220 7.85 -3.51 16.91
CA TYR A 220 9.30 -3.66 16.92
C TYR A 220 9.75 -4.84 16.06
N TYR A 221 10.70 -4.55 15.17
CA TYR A 221 11.50 -5.52 14.45
C TYR A 221 12.69 -5.95 15.30
N VAL A 222 12.62 -7.18 15.80
CA VAL A 222 13.52 -7.71 16.83
C VAL A 222 14.23 -8.97 16.35
N ARG A 223 15.35 -9.31 16.97
CA ARG A 223 16.06 -10.59 16.77
C ARG A 223 16.38 -11.22 18.11
N ARG A 224 16.44 -12.56 18.15
CA ARG A 224 16.76 -13.28 19.39
C ARG A 224 18.20 -13.01 19.81
N ILE A 225 18.42 -12.75 21.09
CA ILE A 225 19.77 -12.66 21.66
C ILE A 225 20.31 -14.08 21.82
N ASP A 226 21.20 -14.49 20.92
CA ASP A 226 21.94 -15.74 21.10
C ASP A 226 23.02 -15.55 22.17
N ARG A 227 22.68 -15.87 23.42
CA ARG A 227 23.63 -15.96 24.53
C ARG A 227 24.49 -17.22 24.39
N VAL A 228 25.43 -17.24 23.45
CA VAL A 228 26.55 -18.19 23.55
C VAL A 228 27.38 -17.76 24.76
N ALA A 229 27.37 -18.58 25.80
CA ALA A 229 28.02 -18.27 27.07
C ALA A 229 29.53 -18.00 26.87
N GLY A 230 29.96 -16.78 27.18
CA GLY A 230 31.37 -16.48 27.48
C GLY A 230 32.21 -15.84 26.38
N GLU A 231 31.68 -15.56 25.18
CA GLU A 231 32.45 -14.86 24.14
C GLU A 231 31.85 -13.48 23.83
N SER A 232 32.64 -12.43 24.09
CA SER A 232 32.34 -11.10 23.59
C SER A 232 32.26 -11.14 22.06
N PRO A 233 31.21 -10.55 21.44
CA PRO A 233 31.09 -10.48 20.00
C PRO A 233 32.35 -9.87 19.36
N SER A 234 32.99 -10.59 18.44
CA SER A 234 33.90 -9.99 17.46
C SER A 234 33.08 -9.06 16.55
N ALA A 235 33.54 -7.82 16.35
CA ALA A 235 32.89 -6.84 15.47
C ALA A 235 32.91 -7.24 13.97
N ASP A 236 33.74 -8.23 13.60
CA ASP A 236 34.03 -8.61 12.20
C ASP A 236 33.66 -10.07 11.86
N ALA A 237 32.95 -10.79 12.73
CA ALA A 237 32.46 -12.11 12.38
C ALA A 237 31.08 -11.99 11.71
N ASP A 238 30.94 -12.48 10.47
CA ASP A 238 29.66 -12.79 9.82
C ASP A 238 28.88 -13.75 10.72
N ARG A 239 28.17 -13.21 11.71
CA ARG A 239 27.24 -13.98 12.52
C ARG A 239 26.15 -14.48 11.59
N PRO A 240 25.78 -15.78 11.63
CA PRO A 240 24.54 -16.22 11.01
C PRO A 240 23.43 -15.31 11.55
N ARG A 241 22.67 -14.68 10.64
CA ARG A 241 21.66 -13.69 11.01
C ARG A 241 20.65 -14.39 11.93
N ALA A 242 20.62 -13.97 13.20
CA ALA A 242 19.67 -14.51 14.16
C ALA A 242 18.24 -14.29 13.62
N MET A 243 17.37 -15.27 13.87
CA MET A 243 15.98 -15.20 13.39
C MET A 243 15.30 -13.96 13.96
N ALA A 244 14.58 -13.28 13.06
CA ALA A 244 13.93 -12.03 13.32
C ALA A 244 12.43 -12.24 13.57
N GLY A 245 11.84 -11.30 14.30
CA GLY A 245 10.42 -11.29 14.63
C GLY A 245 9.87 -9.88 14.64
N LEU A 246 8.55 -9.79 14.69
CA LEU A 246 7.79 -8.55 14.67
C LEU A 246 6.75 -8.59 15.78
N VAL A 247 6.88 -7.69 16.75
CA VAL A 247 6.10 -7.70 18.00
C VAL A 247 5.64 -6.31 18.39
N THR A 248 4.38 -6.15 18.78
CA THR A 248 3.88 -4.86 19.29
C THR A 248 4.49 -4.54 20.66
N PRO A 249 4.50 -3.27 21.11
CA PRO A 249 5.04 -2.90 22.43
C PRO A 249 4.38 -3.64 23.61
N TYR A 250 3.16 -4.11 23.42
CA TYR A 250 2.37 -4.81 24.43
C TYR A 250 2.32 -6.33 24.23
N GLY A 251 3.22 -6.88 23.42
CA GLY A 251 3.52 -8.31 23.35
C GLY A 251 2.74 -9.11 22.32
N ARG A 252 2.04 -8.48 21.36
CA ARG A 252 1.42 -9.21 20.24
C ARG A 252 2.46 -9.54 19.19
N TRP A 253 2.77 -10.82 19.00
CA TRP A 253 3.58 -11.29 17.89
C TRP A 253 2.77 -11.28 16.58
N LEU A 254 3.25 -10.54 15.59
CA LEU A 254 2.79 -10.63 14.20
C LEU A 254 3.64 -11.65 13.41
N VAL A 255 4.91 -11.77 13.79
CA VAL A 255 5.84 -12.80 13.32
C VAL A 255 6.70 -13.24 14.48
N HIS A 256 6.55 -14.49 14.91
CA HIS A 256 7.42 -15.03 15.96
C HIS A 256 8.77 -15.45 15.37
N PRO A 257 9.92 -15.24 16.04
CA PRO A 257 11.24 -15.65 15.54
C PRO A 257 11.36 -17.14 15.23
N ASP A 258 10.60 -17.99 15.92
CA ASP A 258 10.54 -19.44 15.64
C ASP A 258 9.94 -19.78 14.27
N GLU A 259 9.30 -18.82 13.60
CA GLU A 259 8.85 -18.96 12.21
C GLU A 259 10.02 -18.90 11.20
N GLY A 260 11.25 -18.62 11.67
CA GLY A 260 12.47 -18.73 10.87
C GLY A 260 12.67 -17.59 9.87
N ALA A 261 12.06 -16.44 10.11
CA ALA A 261 12.27 -15.25 9.28
C ALA A 261 13.70 -14.71 9.49
N GLU A 262 14.47 -14.48 8.42
CA GLU A 262 15.74 -13.74 8.51
C GLU A 262 15.56 -12.26 8.19
N TRP A 263 14.55 -11.96 7.37
CA TRP A 263 14.18 -10.61 6.99
C TRP A 263 12.68 -10.45 7.00
N ILE A 264 12.24 -9.34 7.58
CA ILE A 264 10.85 -8.90 7.60
C ILE A 264 10.78 -7.49 7.00
N ASP A 265 9.82 -7.28 6.12
CA ASP A 265 9.49 -5.97 5.56
C ASP A 265 7.98 -5.77 5.49
N ILE A 266 7.52 -4.52 5.35
CA ILE A 266 6.11 -4.20 5.09
C ILE A 266 5.99 -3.62 3.69
N GLU A 267 5.38 -4.40 2.79
CA GLU A 267 5.22 -4.01 1.38
C GLU A 267 3.75 -4.22 0.97
N ALA A 268 3.15 -3.22 0.31
CA ALA A 268 1.81 -3.28 -0.26
C ALA A 268 0.68 -3.76 0.68
N GLY A 269 0.82 -3.54 1.99
CA GLY A 269 -0.14 -3.99 3.00
C GLY A 269 0.04 -5.45 3.46
N TYR A 270 1.20 -6.04 3.19
CA TYR A 270 1.61 -7.36 3.68
C TYR A 270 2.86 -7.26 4.52
N ILE A 271 3.00 -8.20 5.46
CA ILE A 271 4.25 -8.52 6.11
C ILE A 271 4.98 -9.53 5.22
N VAL A 272 6.08 -9.10 4.59
CA VAL A 272 6.91 -9.92 3.70
C VAL A 272 7.95 -10.63 4.54
N ILE A 273 7.95 -11.96 4.48
CA ILE A 273 8.91 -12.82 5.16
C ILE A 273 9.90 -13.36 4.14
N ARG A 274 11.21 -13.24 4.43
CA ARG A 274 12.26 -13.90 3.65
C ARG A 274 13.14 -14.73 4.58
N GLN A 275 13.42 -15.95 4.17
CA GLN A 275 14.35 -16.86 4.84
C GLN A 275 15.67 -16.92 4.08
N HIS A 276 16.68 -17.54 4.68
CA HIS A 276 17.96 -17.79 4.01
C HIS A 276 17.74 -18.48 2.67
N GLY A 277 18.29 -17.91 1.61
CA GLY A 277 18.31 -18.50 0.28
C GLY A 277 19.72 -18.70 -0.20
N ASP A 278 19.92 -19.72 -1.02
CA ASP A 278 21.08 -19.76 -1.90
C ASP A 278 20.94 -18.63 -2.93
N TRP A 279 22.01 -17.85 -3.14
CA TRP A 279 22.06 -16.77 -4.13
C TRP A 279 21.63 -17.24 -5.54
N HIS A 280 21.81 -18.54 -5.84
CA HIS A 280 21.38 -19.17 -7.08
C HIS A 280 19.94 -19.71 -7.06
N ALA A 281 19.41 -20.11 -5.89
CA ALA A 281 18.06 -20.68 -5.75
C ALA A 281 16.98 -19.62 -5.42
N GLY A 282 17.41 -18.40 -5.07
CA GLY A 282 16.53 -17.36 -4.56
C GLY A 282 16.21 -17.54 -3.07
N SER A 283 15.73 -16.48 -2.44
CA SER A 283 15.33 -16.50 -1.03
C SER A 283 13.90 -17.02 -0.89
N PRO A 284 13.67 -18.14 -0.18
CA PRO A 284 12.33 -18.60 0.15
C PRO A 284 11.59 -17.48 0.87
N GLY A 285 10.35 -17.23 0.44
CA GLY A 285 9.58 -16.12 0.96
C GLY A 285 8.12 -16.46 1.14
N GLY A 286 7.46 -15.70 2.00
CA GLY A 286 6.05 -15.82 2.26
C GLY A 286 5.44 -14.46 2.57
N LEU A 287 4.11 -14.41 2.57
CA LEU A 287 3.33 -13.22 2.84
C LEU A 287 2.39 -13.49 4.01
N LYS A 288 2.39 -12.59 4.99
CA LYS A 288 1.37 -12.51 6.02
C LYS A 288 0.55 -11.25 5.84
N ASP A 289 -0.72 -11.30 6.22
CA ASP A 289 -1.49 -10.08 6.42
C ASP A 289 -0.93 -9.27 7.61
N LEU A 290 -1.41 -8.04 7.80
CA LEU A 290 -0.94 -7.20 8.90
C LEU A 290 -1.32 -7.76 10.29
N ASN A 291 -2.24 -8.73 10.37
CA ASN A 291 -2.60 -9.41 11.61
C ASN A 291 -1.66 -10.58 11.95
N GLY A 292 -0.66 -10.86 11.11
CA GLY A 292 0.30 -11.95 11.30
C GLY A 292 -0.19 -13.31 10.79
N ARG A 293 -1.28 -13.36 10.01
CA ARG A 293 -1.79 -14.61 9.42
C ARG A 293 -1.17 -14.85 8.05
N TRP A 294 -0.75 -16.09 7.80
CA TRP A 294 -0.22 -16.50 6.50
C TRP A 294 -1.28 -16.35 5.41
N VAL A 295 -0.95 -15.54 4.41
CA VAL A 295 -1.64 -15.48 3.11
C VAL A 295 -0.93 -16.42 2.14
N VAL A 296 0.40 -16.41 2.15
CA VAL A 296 1.26 -17.33 1.40
C VAL A 296 2.32 -17.85 2.35
N PRO A 297 2.21 -19.09 2.88
CA PRO A 297 3.24 -19.65 3.74
C PRO A 297 4.52 -19.93 2.94
N VAL A 298 5.68 -19.90 3.58
CA VAL A 298 6.97 -20.22 2.93
C VAL A 298 6.95 -21.64 2.32
N SER A 299 6.21 -22.57 2.93
CA SER A 299 6.00 -23.93 2.41
C SER A 299 5.25 -24.00 1.08
N ALA A 300 4.64 -22.91 0.61
CA ALA A 300 4.07 -22.81 -0.74
C ALA A 300 5.14 -22.83 -1.84
N GLY A 301 6.43 -22.68 -1.49
CA GLY A 301 7.55 -22.90 -2.40
C GLY A 301 7.85 -21.72 -3.32
N PHE A 302 7.38 -20.52 -2.97
CA PHE A 302 7.75 -19.31 -3.69
C PHE A 302 9.09 -18.75 -3.19
N VAL A 303 9.88 -18.20 -4.11
CA VAL A 303 11.13 -17.51 -3.85
C VAL A 303 11.07 -16.08 -4.36
N ASN A 304 11.82 -15.18 -3.70
CA ASN A 304 11.95 -13.76 -4.03
C ASN A 304 10.58 -13.04 -4.15
N VAL A 305 9.63 -13.39 -3.28
CA VAL A 305 8.29 -12.78 -3.30
C VAL A 305 8.38 -11.31 -2.88
N SER A 306 7.85 -10.41 -3.71
CA SER A 306 7.70 -8.98 -3.43
C SER A 306 6.33 -8.52 -3.93
N PRO A 307 5.39 -8.16 -3.03
CA PRO A 307 4.06 -7.73 -3.41
C PRO A 307 4.10 -6.32 -4.00
N LEU A 308 3.51 -6.15 -5.18
CA LEU A 308 3.36 -4.85 -5.83
C LEU A 308 2.07 -4.16 -5.39
N THR A 309 1.02 -4.96 -5.16
CA THR A 309 -0.31 -4.53 -4.72
C THR A 309 -0.90 -5.60 -3.80
N ARG A 310 -2.13 -5.42 -3.31
CA ARG A 310 -2.80 -6.47 -2.54
C ARG A 310 -3.12 -7.72 -3.35
N THR A 311 -3.20 -7.62 -4.67
CA THR A 311 -3.59 -8.72 -5.55
C THR A 311 -2.46 -9.19 -6.46
N LEU A 312 -1.39 -8.42 -6.60
CA LEU A 312 -0.27 -8.73 -7.49
C LEU A 312 1.06 -8.75 -6.75
N ALA A 313 1.88 -9.75 -7.03
CA ALA A 313 3.26 -9.84 -6.54
C ALA A 313 4.21 -10.31 -7.63
N LEU A 314 5.47 -9.91 -7.51
CA LEU A 314 6.56 -10.55 -8.20
C LEU A 314 7.06 -11.72 -7.37
N GLY A 315 7.47 -12.79 -8.02
CA GLY A 315 8.07 -13.94 -7.36
C GLY A 315 8.23 -15.08 -8.33
N ARG A 316 8.63 -16.25 -7.84
CA ARG A 316 8.74 -17.45 -8.68
C ARG A 316 8.53 -18.71 -7.87
N ARG A 317 8.01 -19.77 -8.47
CA ARG A 317 7.95 -21.09 -7.82
C ARG A 317 9.30 -21.80 -7.95
N ALA A 318 9.81 -22.33 -6.84
CA ALA A 318 10.97 -23.21 -6.85
C ALA A 318 10.62 -24.58 -7.46
N PRO A 319 11.59 -25.32 -8.04
CA PRO A 319 13.01 -24.97 -8.20
C PRO A 319 13.25 -24.03 -9.39
N LEU A 320 14.28 -23.17 -9.31
CA LEU A 320 14.70 -22.32 -10.42
C LEU A 320 15.39 -23.15 -11.51
N PRO A 321 15.03 -23.01 -12.79
CA PRO A 321 15.80 -23.54 -13.91
C PRO A 321 17.23 -22.96 -13.94
N GLU A 322 18.23 -23.80 -14.23
CA GLU A 322 19.63 -23.36 -14.39
C GLU A 322 19.73 -22.20 -15.39
N GLY A 323 20.46 -21.14 -15.02
CA GLY A 323 20.71 -19.98 -15.88
C GLY A 323 19.62 -18.89 -15.87
N THR A 324 18.54 -19.03 -15.09
CA THR A 324 17.48 -18.01 -14.99
C THR A 324 17.60 -17.11 -13.76
N SER A 325 18.83 -16.74 -13.38
CA SER A 325 19.06 -15.82 -12.26
C SER A 325 18.47 -14.43 -12.57
N GLY A 326 17.60 -13.94 -11.70
CA GLY A 326 17.00 -12.61 -11.82
C GLY A 326 15.69 -12.54 -12.63
N ILE A 327 15.22 -13.67 -13.19
CA ILE A 327 13.91 -13.72 -13.85
C ILE A 327 12.81 -14.07 -12.84
N VAL A 328 11.75 -13.28 -12.82
CA VAL A 328 10.57 -13.41 -11.97
C VAL A 328 9.30 -13.54 -12.81
N GLU A 329 8.21 -13.93 -12.14
CA GLU A 329 6.86 -14.01 -12.68
C GLU A 329 5.98 -12.95 -12.00
N LEU A 330 4.96 -12.45 -12.71
CA LEU A 330 3.86 -11.74 -12.10
C LEU A 330 2.82 -12.75 -11.62
N LEU A 331 2.59 -12.77 -10.32
CA LEU A 331 1.66 -13.65 -9.63
C LEU A 331 0.41 -12.88 -9.20
N ARG A 332 -0.75 -13.51 -9.33
CA ARG A 332 -2.02 -13.01 -8.82
C ARG A 332 -2.47 -13.77 -7.58
N TRP A 333 -2.74 -13.04 -6.50
CA TRP A 333 -3.27 -13.56 -5.24
C TRP A 333 -4.81 -13.62 -5.25
N PRO A 334 -5.42 -14.53 -4.46
CA PRO A 334 -4.79 -15.44 -3.50
C PRO A 334 -4.20 -16.73 -4.10
N ASP A 335 -4.55 -17.06 -5.34
CA ASP A 335 -4.27 -18.39 -5.92
C ASP A 335 -2.80 -18.58 -6.36
N GLY A 336 -2.03 -17.50 -6.41
CA GLY A 336 -0.64 -17.52 -6.90
C GLY A 336 -0.56 -17.91 -8.37
N GLU A 337 -1.56 -17.52 -9.16
CA GLU A 337 -1.62 -17.75 -10.60
C GLU A 337 -0.57 -16.90 -11.31
N SER A 338 0.23 -17.53 -12.16
CA SER A 338 1.22 -16.82 -12.98
C SER A 338 0.52 -16.18 -14.18
N LEU A 339 0.54 -14.84 -14.23
CA LEU A 339 -0.05 -14.05 -15.32
C LEU A 339 0.96 -13.73 -16.42
N PHE A 340 2.20 -13.48 -16.03
CA PHE A 340 3.31 -13.19 -16.92
C PHE A 340 4.57 -13.86 -16.40
N ASP A 341 5.39 -14.34 -17.32
CA ASP A 341 6.73 -14.84 -17.08
C ASP A 341 7.79 -13.95 -17.75
N ASP A 342 9.05 -14.33 -17.62
CA ASP A 342 10.20 -13.67 -18.25
C ASP A 342 10.35 -12.18 -17.91
N LEU A 343 10.09 -11.84 -16.64
CA LEU A 343 10.22 -10.49 -16.11
C LEU A 343 11.56 -10.32 -15.39
N THR A 344 12.17 -9.15 -15.52
CA THR A 344 13.31 -8.72 -14.70
C THR A 344 12.87 -7.93 -13.48
N GLY A 345 11.59 -7.54 -13.43
CA GLY A 345 10.99 -6.89 -12.28
C GLY A 345 9.68 -6.19 -12.63
N GLY A 346 9.24 -5.32 -11.73
CA GLY A 346 8.05 -4.50 -11.91
C GLY A 346 7.85 -3.55 -10.74
N VAL A 347 7.00 -2.54 -10.95
CA VAL A 347 6.77 -1.50 -9.95
C VAL A 347 5.35 -0.93 -10.06
N LEU A 348 4.71 -0.70 -8.92
CA LEU A 348 3.50 0.13 -8.84
C LEU A 348 3.89 1.60 -8.98
N HIS A 349 3.35 2.27 -9.98
CA HIS A 349 3.61 3.69 -10.20
C HIS A 349 2.52 4.55 -9.54
N ASP A 350 2.83 5.83 -9.27
CA ASP A 350 1.94 6.79 -8.58
C ASP A 350 0.58 7.05 -9.25
N ASP A 351 0.40 6.58 -10.49
CA ASP A 351 -0.85 6.65 -11.24
C ASP A 351 -1.78 5.45 -10.97
N GLY A 352 -1.39 4.51 -10.11
CA GLY A 352 -2.15 3.32 -9.77
C GLY A 352 -2.09 2.23 -10.84
N ARG A 353 -1.05 2.21 -11.69
CA ARG A 353 -0.77 1.18 -12.69
C ARG A 353 0.59 0.55 -12.46
N VAL A 354 0.70 -0.75 -12.76
CA VAL A 354 1.94 -1.50 -12.60
C VAL A 354 2.70 -1.51 -13.93
N ARG A 355 4.01 -1.23 -13.88
CA ARG A 355 4.92 -1.45 -15.01
C ARG A 355 5.64 -2.75 -14.79
N LEU A 356 5.65 -3.61 -15.80
CA LEU A 356 6.40 -4.86 -15.81
C LEU A 356 7.60 -4.68 -16.72
N PHE A 357 8.79 -5.02 -16.22
CA PHE A 357 10.04 -4.99 -16.97
C PHE A 357 10.31 -6.39 -17.51
N HIS A 358 10.33 -6.54 -18.84
CA HIS A 358 10.58 -7.81 -19.50
C HIS A 358 12.09 -8.02 -19.73
N ALA A 359 12.50 -9.28 -19.89
CA ALA A 359 13.90 -9.63 -20.16
C ALA A 359 14.43 -9.10 -21.50
N ASP A 360 13.54 -8.81 -22.47
CA ASP A 360 13.86 -8.18 -23.75
C ASP A 360 14.01 -6.64 -23.68
N ASP A 361 14.12 -6.10 -22.45
CA ASP A 361 14.23 -4.66 -22.18
C ASP A 361 13.01 -3.89 -22.72
N THR A 362 11.82 -4.50 -22.67
CA THR A 362 10.54 -3.83 -22.93
C THR A 362 9.71 -3.72 -21.66
N VAL A 363 8.68 -2.89 -21.72
CA VAL A 363 7.80 -2.52 -20.61
C VAL A 363 6.35 -2.70 -21.04
N SER A 364 5.61 -3.44 -20.22
CA SER A 364 4.14 -3.50 -20.28
C SER A 364 3.54 -2.71 -19.14
N ALA A 365 2.34 -2.16 -19.35
CA ALA A 365 1.53 -1.56 -18.29
C ALA A 365 0.29 -2.41 -18.05
N VAL A 366 0.03 -2.74 -16.79
CA VAL A 366 -1.10 -3.59 -16.38
C VAL A 366 -1.98 -2.90 -15.34
N ASP A 367 -3.25 -3.30 -15.24
CA ASP A 367 -4.11 -2.89 -14.14
C ASP A 367 -3.60 -3.45 -12.82
N ALA A 368 -3.49 -2.60 -11.81
CA ALA A 368 -2.92 -2.92 -10.50
C ALA A 368 -3.77 -3.93 -9.69
N THR A 369 -5.03 -4.14 -10.06
CA THR A 369 -5.94 -5.06 -9.36
C THR A 369 -5.99 -6.40 -10.06
N THR A 370 -6.22 -6.40 -11.38
CA THR A 370 -6.45 -7.65 -12.12
C THR A 370 -5.16 -8.26 -12.67
N GLY A 371 -4.14 -7.42 -12.87
CA GLY A 371 -2.91 -7.78 -13.60
C GLY A 371 -3.12 -7.85 -15.11
N GLU A 372 -4.28 -7.47 -15.63
CA GLU A 372 -4.55 -7.50 -17.06
C GLU A 372 -3.79 -6.37 -17.78
N PRO A 373 -3.18 -6.67 -18.95
CA PRO A 373 -2.52 -5.65 -19.74
C PRO A 373 -3.50 -4.56 -20.19
N LEU A 374 -3.08 -3.31 -20.04
CA LEU A 374 -3.85 -2.16 -20.53
C LEU A 374 -3.88 -2.14 -22.08
N PHE A 375 -2.83 -2.69 -22.70
CA PHE A 375 -2.69 -2.84 -24.14
C PHE A 375 -1.64 -3.90 -24.48
N ASP A 376 -1.75 -4.47 -25.68
CA ASP A 376 -0.90 -5.57 -26.15
C ASP A 376 0.53 -5.12 -26.52
N THR A 377 0.69 -3.86 -26.88
CA THR A 377 1.97 -3.31 -27.36
C THR A 377 2.96 -3.16 -26.21
N ARG A 378 4.13 -3.82 -26.31
CA ARG A 378 5.26 -3.58 -25.40
C ARG A 378 6.10 -2.41 -25.90
N TYR A 379 6.41 -1.49 -25.00
CA TYR A 379 7.20 -0.28 -25.29
C TYR A 379 8.60 -0.41 -24.70
N LYS A 380 9.56 0.43 -25.10
CA LYS A 380 10.82 0.57 -24.35
C LYS A 380 10.58 1.21 -22.99
N ASN A 381 9.57 2.07 -22.89
CA ASN A 381 9.15 2.66 -21.63
C ASN A 381 7.69 3.10 -21.67
N VAL A 382 7.04 3.10 -20.50
CA VAL A 382 5.69 3.64 -20.30
C VAL A 382 5.68 4.54 -19.07
N PHE A 383 5.66 5.86 -19.28
CA PHE A 383 5.63 6.82 -18.18
C PHE A 383 4.25 6.88 -17.51
N ALA A 384 4.15 7.66 -16.43
CA ALA A 384 2.91 7.80 -15.67
C ALA A 384 1.73 8.26 -16.55
N PHE A 385 0.53 7.72 -16.27
CA PHE A 385 -0.73 8.11 -16.88
C PHE A 385 -1.27 9.38 -16.22
N HIS A 386 -1.76 10.30 -17.04
CA HIS A 386 -2.45 11.49 -16.57
C HIS A 386 -3.76 11.07 -15.90
N ARG A 387 -3.94 11.34 -14.59
CA ARG A 387 -5.09 10.88 -13.78
C ARG A 387 -6.47 11.03 -14.45
N LYS A 388 -6.74 12.20 -15.07
CA LYS A 388 -8.02 12.48 -15.75
C LYS A 388 -8.10 12.03 -17.21
N LEU A 389 -7.08 12.32 -18.01
CA LEU A 389 -7.07 12.03 -19.45
C LEU A 389 -6.65 10.61 -19.79
N ARG A 390 -6.05 9.89 -18.85
CA ARG A 390 -5.57 8.51 -19.00
C ARG A 390 -4.59 8.36 -20.17
N LEU A 391 -3.76 9.39 -20.37
CA LEU A 391 -2.71 9.45 -21.39
C LEU A 391 -1.35 9.25 -20.74
N ALA A 392 -0.48 8.45 -21.36
CA ALA A 392 0.91 8.28 -20.98
C ALA A 392 1.82 8.56 -22.17
N VAL A 393 3.02 9.09 -21.90
CA VAL A 393 4.09 9.10 -22.88
C VAL A 393 4.71 7.71 -22.92
N VAL A 394 5.00 7.24 -24.12
CA VAL A 394 5.64 5.95 -24.36
C VAL A 394 6.88 6.12 -25.23
N GLU A 395 7.88 5.30 -24.95
CA GLU A 395 9.12 5.23 -25.72
C GLU A 395 9.14 3.96 -26.56
N TRP A 396 9.53 4.07 -27.81
CA TRP A 396 9.58 2.96 -28.76
C TRP A 396 10.90 2.96 -29.49
N CYS A 397 11.56 1.81 -29.60
CA CYS A 397 12.72 1.66 -30.46
C CYS A 397 12.31 0.95 -31.76
N ARG A 398 12.68 1.50 -32.91
CA ARG A 398 12.41 0.83 -34.19
C ARG A 398 13.20 -0.48 -34.28
N PRO A 399 12.57 -1.59 -34.70
CA PRO A 399 13.30 -2.83 -34.95
C PRO A 399 14.37 -2.62 -36.04
N GLY A 400 15.63 -2.99 -35.77
CA GLY A 400 16.67 -3.18 -36.80
C GLY A 400 17.69 -2.06 -37.04
N GLU A 401 17.65 -0.91 -36.36
CA GLU A 401 18.63 0.18 -36.56
C GLU A 401 19.16 0.72 -35.23
N HIS A 402 20.11 0.01 -34.62
CA HIS A 402 20.85 0.53 -33.46
C HIS A 402 22.17 1.11 -33.96
N SER A 403 22.38 2.42 -33.77
CA SER A 403 23.70 3.05 -33.86
C SER A 403 24.05 3.64 -32.49
N PRO A 404 25.29 3.52 -32.01
CA PRO A 404 25.75 4.17 -30.77
C PRO A 404 25.49 5.68 -30.74
N ASP A 405 25.41 6.31 -31.92
CA ASP A 405 25.23 7.77 -32.07
C ASP A 405 23.76 8.21 -32.21
N ASN A 406 22.82 7.28 -32.36
CA ASN A 406 21.38 7.57 -32.43
C ASN A 406 20.59 6.37 -31.91
N PRO A 407 20.15 6.36 -30.63
CA PRO A 407 19.56 5.18 -30.00
C PRO A 407 18.21 4.77 -30.60
N GLY A 408 17.66 5.51 -31.57
CA GLY A 408 16.44 5.13 -32.30
C GLY A 408 15.17 5.15 -31.43
N ILE A 409 15.24 5.72 -30.22
CA ILE A 409 14.11 5.85 -29.30
C ILE A 409 13.23 7.01 -29.77
N LEU A 410 11.99 6.69 -30.10
CA LEU A 410 10.96 7.62 -30.52
C LEU A 410 9.85 7.66 -29.48
N GLN A 411 9.39 8.86 -29.15
CA GLN A 411 8.31 9.10 -28.22
C GLN A 411 6.97 9.24 -28.95
N GLY A 412 5.93 8.78 -28.26
CA GLY A 412 4.53 8.96 -28.62
C GLY A 412 3.66 9.12 -27.38
N VAL A 413 2.35 9.20 -27.58
CA VAL A 413 1.36 9.25 -26.49
C VAL A 413 0.33 8.17 -26.71
N VAL A 414 0.09 7.35 -25.68
CA VAL A 414 -0.91 6.28 -25.69
C VAL A 414 -2.00 6.61 -24.68
N HIS A 415 -3.24 6.31 -25.02
CA HIS A 415 -4.35 6.26 -24.07
C HIS A 415 -4.36 4.89 -23.37
N GLU A 416 -4.86 4.80 -22.15
CA GLU A 416 -4.89 3.53 -21.39
C GLU A 416 -5.65 2.39 -22.09
N SER A 417 -6.52 2.71 -23.05
CA SER A 417 -7.21 1.71 -23.87
C SER A 417 -6.33 1.14 -25.00
N GLY A 418 -5.04 1.46 -25.03
CA GLY A 418 -4.10 1.08 -26.09
C GLY A 418 -4.13 1.93 -27.36
N ARG A 419 -5.02 2.93 -27.45
CA ARG A 419 -5.08 3.82 -28.61
C ARG A 419 -3.88 4.77 -28.60
N LEU A 420 -3.05 4.72 -29.65
CA LEU A 420 -2.03 5.73 -29.90
C LEU A 420 -2.70 7.07 -30.27
N VAL A 421 -2.51 8.06 -29.40
CA VAL A 421 -3.00 9.45 -29.54
C VAL A 421 -1.98 10.29 -30.32
N ILE A 422 -0.69 10.09 -30.02
CA ILE A 422 0.41 10.65 -30.81
C ILE A 422 1.28 9.46 -31.25
N PRO A 423 1.57 9.30 -32.56
CA PRO A 423 2.40 8.19 -33.05
C PRO A 423 3.82 8.26 -32.50
N CYS A 424 4.46 7.11 -32.30
CA CYS A 424 5.84 6.99 -31.84
C CYS A 424 6.85 7.35 -32.95
N GLN A 425 6.92 8.64 -33.29
CA GLN A 425 7.79 9.17 -34.34
C GLN A 425 8.52 10.46 -33.95
N TYR A 426 8.31 10.93 -32.72
CA TYR A 426 8.88 12.17 -32.22
C TYR A 426 10.15 11.90 -31.44
N ALA A 427 11.09 12.84 -31.46
CA ALA A 427 12.27 12.74 -30.60
C ALA A 427 11.91 13.05 -29.15
N HIS A 428 10.90 13.91 -28.94
CA HIS A 428 10.43 14.27 -27.61
C HIS A 428 8.93 14.59 -27.62
N VAL A 429 8.21 14.16 -26.59
CA VAL A 429 6.89 14.67 -26.22
C VAL A 429 7.07 15.49 -24.95
N HIS A 430 6.44 16.66 -24.85
CA HIS A 430 6.65 17.52 -23.67
C HIS A 430 6.10 16.88 -22.39
N HIS A 431 7.01 16.48 -21.49
CA HIS A 431 6.70 15.92 -20.17
C HIS A 431 7.82 16.22 -19.17
N ALA A 432 7.53 16.13 -17.87
CA ALA A 432 8.59 16.09 -16.85
C ALA A 432 9.13 14.66 -16.72
N TYR A 433 10.31 14.47 -16.10
CA TYR A 433 10.95 13.15 -16.02
C TYR A 433 10.00 12.07 -15.47
N LYS A 434 9.73 11.03 -16.27
CA LYS A 434 8.79 9.91 -15.98
C LYS A 434 7.34 10.32 -15.62
N GLN A 435 6.94 11.56 -15.94
CA GLN A 435 5.60 12.08 -15.69
C GLN A 435 4.70 11.95 -16.93
N PRO A 436 3.37 12.13 -16.77
CA PRO A 436 2.45 12.17 -17.90
C PRO A 436 2.76 13.34 -18.87
N PRO A 437 2.22 13.33 -20.09
CA PRO A 437 2.41 14.44 -21.01
C PRO A 437 1.83 15.73 -20.41
N LYS A 438 2.58 16.82 -20.53
CA LYS A 438 2.19 18.11 -19.98
C LYS A 438 1.24 18.82 -20.93
N LEU A 439 0.10 19.23 -20.38
CA LEU A 439 -0.89 20.02 -21.12
C LEU A 439 -0.45 21.48 -21.16
N LEU A 440 -0.46 22.03 -22.37
CA LEU A 440 -0.26 23.44 -22.63
C LEU A 440 -1.58 24.22 -22.61
N HIS A 441 -1.52 25.52 -22.90
CA HIS A 441 -2.70 26.36 -23.08
C HIS A 441 -3.70 25.70 -24.04
N GLY A 442 -5.01 25.81 -23.75
CA GLY A 442 -6.03 25.14 -24.54
C GLY A 442 -6.04 23.61 -24.43
N ARG A 443 -5.33 23.02 -23.45
CA ARG A 443 -5.19 21.56 -23.23
C ARG A 443 -4.49 20.85 -24.38
N GLN A 444 -3.60 21.53 -25.09
CA GLN A 444 -2.85 20.95 -26.19
C GLN A 444 -1.66 20.13 -25.68
N LEU A 445 -1.28 19.11 -26.44
CA LEU A 445 -0.07 18.31 -26.27
C LEU A 445 0.99 18.81 -27.25
N LEU A 446 2.26 18.77 -26.85
CA LEU A 446 3.38 19.18 -27.70
C LEU A 446 4.29 17.97 -27.96
N ALA A 447 4.59 17.72 -29.23
CA ALA A 447 5.59 16.76 -29.68
C ALA A 447 6.61 17.45 -30.59
N ILE A 448 7.87 17.02 -30.52
CA ILE A 448 9.00 17.66 -31.20
C ILE A 448 9.72 16.59 -32.02
N THR A 449 9.88 16.85 -33.31
CA THR A 449 10.57 15.96 -34.24
C THR A 449 12.09 15.96 -34.00
N ALA A 450 12.83 15.01 -34.60
CA ALA A 450 14.29 14.92 -34.44
C ALA A 450 15.06 16.14 -34.99
N ASP A 451 14.48 16.86 -35.95
CA ASP A 451 14.97 18.12 -36.49
C ASP A 451 14.46 19.35 -35.71
N GLY A 452 13.73 19.15 -34.60
CA GLY A 452 13.34 20.23 -33.70
C GLY A 452 11.97 20.86 -33.98
N ARG A 453 11.16 20.35 -34.92
CA ARG A 453 9.90 20.99 -35.31
C ARG A 453 8.75 20.67 -34.34
N PRO A 454 8.04 21.68 -33.80
CA PRO A 454 6.91 21.44 -32.91
C PRO A 454 5.64 21.04 -33.66
N HIS A 455 4.96 20.05 -33.10
CA HIS A 455 3.65 19.59 -33.49
C HIS A 455 2.72 19.64 -32.28
N PHE A 456 1.57 20.28 -32.47
CA PHE A 456 0.54 20.45 -31.44
C PHE A 456 -0.62 19.52 -31.71
N TYR A 457 -1.05 18.81 -30.68
CA TYR A 457 -2.15 17.85 -30.75
C TYR A 457 -3.23 18.17 -29.73
N SER A 458 -4.48 17.87 -30.07
CA SER A 458 -5.53 17.75 -29.07
C SER A 458 -5.31 16.50 -28.20
N PRO A 459 -5.86 16.41 -26.98
CA PRO A 459 -5.80 15.20 -26.15
C PRO A 459 -6.40 13.94 -26.80
N ASP A 460 -7.26 14.14 -27.78
CA ASP A 460 -7.93 13.13 -28.59
C ASP A 460 -7.11 12.69 -29.82
N GLY A 461 -5.98 13.35 -30.10
CA GLY A 461 -5.00 12.96 -31.12
C GLY A 461 -5.11 13.71 -32.44
N THR A 462 -5.96 14.74 -32.51
CA THR A 462 -6.08 15.57 -33.72
C THR A 462 -4.89 16.51 -33.80
N LEU A 463 -4.16 16.50 -34.92
CA LEU A 463 -3.10 17.47 -35.19
C LEU A 463 -3.73 18.86 -35.36
N LEU A 464 -3.36 19.79 -34.48
CA LEU A 464 -3.84 21.17 -34.47
C LEU A 464 -2.94 22.09 -35.29
N ALA A 465 -1.62 21.93 -35.16
CA ALA A 465 -0.63 22.68 -35.90
C ALA A 465 0.69 21.90 -36.00
N ALA A 466 1.38 22.07 -37.12
CA ALA A 466 2.75 21.62 -37.34
C ALA A 466 3.52 22.82 -37.89
N LEU A 467 4.48 23.34 -37.13
CA LEU A 467 5.15 24.60 -37.46
C LEU A 467 6.52 24.34 -38.05
N GLU A 468 6.88 25.09 -39.09
CA GLU A 468 8.20 25.05 -39.72
C GLU A 468 9.17 25.99 -38.99
N CYS A 469 9.38 25.75 -37.69
CA CYS A 469 10.36 26.46 -36.87
C CYS A 469 11.19 25.46 -36.05
N ASP A 470 12.40 25.84 -35.67
CA ASP A 470 13.33 24.99 -34.94
C ASP A 470 13.24 25.23 -33.43
N MET A 471 12.83 24.20 -32.69
CA MET A 471 12.88 24.13 -31.23
C MET A 471 14.04 23.28 -30.72
N LYS A 472 15.19 23.27 -31.38
CA LYS A 472 16.44 22.86 -30.74
C LYS A 472 17.07 24.03 -29.98
N PRO A 473 16.77 24.24 -28.69
CA PRO A 473 17.79 24.65 -27.75
C PRO A 473 18.52 23.41 -27.26
N TRP A 474 19.71 23.63 -26.72
CA TRP A 474 20.60 22.68 -26.05
C TRP A 474 19.99 21.99 -24.80
N ILE A 475 18.69 22.20 -24.57
CA ILE A 475 17.93 21.81 -23.39
C ILE A 475 16.66 21.12 -23.90
N TRP A 476 16.51 19.83 -23.61
CA TRP A 476 15.39 18.99 -24.04
C TRP A 476 14.04 19.37 -23.44
N THR A 477 13.97 20.43 -22.64
CA THR A 477 12.75 20.91 -21.98
C THR A 477 12.27 22.20 -22.65
N PRO A 478 11.13 22.18 -23.36
CA PRO A 478 10.47 23.37 -23.89
C PRO A 478 10.26 24.49 -22.87
N THR A 479 10.66 25.71 -23.21
CA THR A 479 10.42 26.90 -22.39
C THR A 479 9.06 27.49 -22.75
N VAL A 480 8.12 27.43 -21.80
CA VAL A 480 6.76 28.00 -21.95
C VAL A 480 6.57 29.09 -20.91
N LYS A 481 6.20 30.29 -21.34
CA LYS A 481 5.91 31.44 -20.48
C LYS A 481 4.66 32.16 -20.98
N GLU A 482 3.73 32.50 -20.08
CA GLU A 482 2.55 33.33 -20.42
C GLU A 482 1.75 32.84 -21.65
N ASN A 483 1.54 31.51 -21.76
CA ASN A 483 0.89 30.86 -22.92
C ASN A 483 1.65 31.04 -24.25
N GLN A 484 2.94 31.28 -24.19
CA GLN A 484 3.83 31.37 -25.33
C GLN A 484 4.94 30.34 -25.21
N LEU A 485 5.34 29.77 -26.35
CA LEU A 485 6.41 28.80 -26.45
C LEU A 485 7.63 29.43 -27.11
N LEU A 486 8.80 29.31 -26.49
CA LEU A 486 10.04 29.81 -27.07
C LEU A 486 10.51 28.87 -28.18
N ALA A 487 10.86 29.44 -29.34
CA ALA A 487 11.43 28.73 -30.47
C ALA A 487 12.44 29.59 -31.23
N PHE A 488 13.10 29.01 -32.22
CA PHE A 488 14.00 29.68 -33.14
C PHE A 488 13.44 29.58 -34.57
N ASP A 489 13.45 30.69 -35.27
CA ASP A 489 13.09 30.76 -36.68
C ASP A 489 14.35 30.89 -37.54
N GLY A 490 14.62 29.85 -38.34
CA GLY A 490 15.86 29.66 -39.09
C GLY A 490 16.86 28.70 -38.40
N GLU A 491 17.99 28.48 -39.07
CA GLU A 491 19.06 27.59 -38.61
C GLU A 491 20.31 28.38 -38.16
N GLY A 492 21.20 27.73 -37.42
CA GLY A 492 22.48 28.32 -37.00
C GLY A 492 22.33 29.37 -35.90
N MET A 493 23.40 30.16 -35.70
CA MET A 493 23.48 31.17 -34.63
C MET A 493 22.71 32.47 -34.95
N ASP A 494 22.43 32.70 -36.23
CA ASP A 494 21.64 33.86 -36.70
C ASP A 494 20.13 33.62 -36.65
N ALA A 495 19.70 32.41 -36.23
CA ALA A 495 18.29 32.08 -36.09
C ALA A 495 17.60 33.07 -35.14
N ARG A 496 16.46 33.61 -35.57
CA ARG A 496 15.70 34.60 -34.80
C ARG A 496 15.03 33.92 -33.62
N VAL A 497 15.12 34.50 -32.45
CA VAL A 497 14.37 34.04 -31.27
C VAL A 497 12.93 34.55 -31.39
N ILE A 498 11.98 33.63 -31.31
CA ILE A 498 10.56 33.93 -31.43
C ILE A 498 9.77 33.32 -30.27
N TRP A 499 8.69 33.99 -29.89
CA TRP A 499 7.62 33.43 -29.08
C TRP A 499 6.47 32.99 -29.98
N ILE A 500 6.01 31.76 -29.81
CA ILE A 500 4.85 31.21 -30.50
C ILE A 500 3.66 31.32 -29.55
N ALA A 501 2.65 32.12 -29.91
CA ALA A 501 1.43 32.22 -29.13
C ALA A 501 0.62 30.92 -29.23
N LEU A 502 0.33 30.26 -28.10
CA LEU A 502 -0.36 28.96 -28.10
C LEU A 502 -1.87 29.05 -28.42
N SER A 503 -2.42 30.26 -28.51
CA SER A 503 -3.82 30.51 -28.86
C SER A 503 -4.11 30.37 -30.35
N ASP A 504 -3.18 30.81 -31.20
CA ASP A 504 -3.37 30.91 -32.66
C ASP A 504 -2.10 30.56 -33.46
N TYR A 505 -1.03 30.18 -32.78
CA TYR A 505 0.28 29.83 -33.33
C TYR A 505 0.98 30.98 -34.07
N SER A 506 0.61 32.22 -33.78
CA SER A 506 1.29 33.40 -34.32
C SER A 506 2.70 33.57 -33.74
N PHE A 507 3.61 34.09 -34.56
CA PHE A 507 4.99 34.37 -34.17
C PHE A 507 5.14 35.81 -33.67
N ILE A 508 5.80 35.96 -32.52
CA ILE A 508 6.14 37.24 -31.91
C ILE A 508 7.67 37.31 -31.83
N GLU A 509 8.25 38.25 -32.57
CA GLU A 509 9.71 38.44 -32.58
C GLU A 509 10.18 39.03 -31.25
N THR A 510 11.29 38.53 -30.71
CA THR A 510 11.94 39.13 -29.55
C THR A 510 12.96 40.21 -29.92
N GLY A 511 13.43 40.20 -31.18
CA GLY A 511 14.56 41.01 -31.65
C GLY A 511 15.93 40.42 -31.33
N GLU A 512 15.98 39.25 -30.69
CA GLU A 512 17.22 38.55 -30.33
C GLU A 512 17.51 37.41 -31.32
N THR A 513 18.78 37.00 -31.38
CA THR A 513 19.25 35.84 -32.15
C THR A 513 19.67 34.70 -31.23
N ARG A 514 19.82 33.49 -31.78
CA ARG A 514 20.38 32.35 -31.04
C ARG A 514 21.77 32.67 -30.47
N ALA A 515 22.58 33.46 -31.18
CA ALA A 515 23.87 33.94 -30.70
C ALA A 515 23.73 34.76 -29.40
N ASP A 516 22.75 35.66 -29.34
CA ASP A 516 22.50 36.50 -28.16
C ASP A 516 22.14 35.65 -26.93
N CYS A 517 21.27 34.66 -27.12
CA CYS A 517 20.92 33.69 -26.07
C CYS A 517 22.12 32.87 -25.56
N VAL A 518 22.95 32.36 -26.48
CA VAL A 518 24.16 31.60 -26.11
C VAL A 518 25.17 32.50 -25.39
N ASN A 519 25.34 33.74 -25.85
CA ASN A 519 26.23 34.71 -25.21
C ASN A 519 25.74 35.04 -23.78
N MET A 520 24.44 35.27 -23.57
CA MET A 520 23.90 35.50 -22.23
C MET A 520 24.13 34.30 -21.30
N LEU A 521 23.87 33.07 -21.76
CA LEU A 521 24.12 31.85 -20.97
C LEU A 521 25.61 31.71 -20.63
N THR A 522 26.49 31.96 -21.60
CA THR A 522 27.94 31.87 -21.42
C THR A 522 28.44 32.90 -20.40
N GLU A 523 27.99 34.16 -20.48
CA GLU A 523 28.34 35.20 -19.51
C GLU A 523 27.79 34.89 -18.10
N SER A 524 26.57 34.32 -18.02
CA SER A 524 25.96 33.91 -16.76
C SER A 524 26.75 32.76 -16.09
N LEU A 525 27.27 31.83 -16.88
CA LEU A 525 28.06 30.68 -16.42
C LEU A 525 29.52 31.05 -16.07
N LYS A 526 30.10 32.06 -16.72
CA LYS A 526 31.43 32.59 -16.34
C LYS A 526 31.49 33.10 -14.91
N GLY A 527 30.34 33.51 -14.34
CA GLY A 527 30.23 33.90 -12.93
C GLY A 527 30.18 32.72 -11.94
N TRP A 528 30.00 31.49 -12.43
CA TRP A 528 29.83 30.27 -11.61
C TRP A 528 31.06 29.35 -11.62
N LEU A 529 31.99 29.53 -12.55
CA LEU A 529 33.26 28.79 -12.56
C LEU A 529 34.24 29.40 -11.54
N PRO A 530 34.97 28.60 -10.75
CA PRO A 530 36.05 29.12 -9.93
C PRO A 530 37.12 29.74 -10.85
N LYS A 531 37.63 30.91 -10.46
CA LYS A 531 38.72 31.59 -11.17
C LYS A 531 40.00 30.75 -11.24
#